data_AF-A0A0L0NIF3-F1
#
_entry.id   AF-A0A0L0NIF3-F1
#
_cell.length_a   1.000
_cell.length_b   1.000
_cell.length_c   1.000
_cell.angle_alpha   90.00
_cell.angle_beta   90.00
_cell.angle_gamma   90.00
#
_symmetry.space_group_name_H-M   'P 1'
#
loop_
_entity.id
_entity.type
_entity.pdbx_description
1 polymer ?
#
loop_
_entity_poly.entity_id
_entity_poly.type
_entity_poly.pdbx_seq_one_letter_code
_entity_poly.pdbx_strand_id
1 'polypeptide(L)'
;SPSPSPSPSPPLHPRHPRIPSSPSSLSRPGPKQVAMSWLSACAGYVAPFFIVMSPILSYGDQALSMHRKKSSAGFSLDIPLIMLIASLFRIFYWPGARFDTSLLAQSLIMVGVQMLLLKIALDHRPAPSTKGGEASLPFAGAQQEGIFSAQRPYNFWQWRSPRPYWQFILYLLGALVVCELLLTAVPPIYSLYSIIIGYIGLSVEATLPIPQILANSQSRSCKGFRLSVLVAWLGGDAMKIFWFFTATTEIPVAFKVCGIFQAGCDCFLGIQYYLYGGGEGEDIVKEHPMEEGQWSSAYKPGVNRPHSRSLSPSRRPGLFSDSEVE
;
A
#
# COMPACT_ATOMS: atom_id res chain seq x y z
N SER A 1 83.84 39.54 40.93
CA SER A 1 84.62 39.41 39.68
C SER A 1 83.75 38.76 38.62
N PRO A 2 83.88 39.15 37.35
CA PRO A 2 82.78 39.67 36.54
C PRO A 2 82.07 38.63 35.66
N SER A 3 80.83 38.96 35.31
CA SER A 3 80.03 38.40 34.22
C SER A 3 80.68 38.62 32.85
N PRO A 4 80.79 37.60 31.97
CA PRO A 4 81.11 37.80 30.57
C PRO A 4 79.85 37.86 29.70
N SER A 5 79.82 38.89 28.87
CA SER A 5 78.94 39.13 27.72
C SER A 5 79.08 38.05 26.62
N PRO A 6 78.07 37.88 25.74
CA PRO A 6 78.02 36.79 24.77
C PRO A 6 78.81 37.09 23.49
N SER A 7 79.45 36.05 22.93
CA SER A 7 80.08 36.03 21.60
C SER A 7 79.09 35.56 20.51
N PRO A 8 79.28 35.97 19.24
CA PRO A 8 78.22 35.93 18.21
C PRO A 8 78.03 34.56 17.56
N SER A 9 76.78 34.26 17.19
CA SER A 9 76.34 33.05 16.49
C SER A 9 76.87 32.98 15.04
N PRO A 10 77.28 31.80 14.54
CA PRO A 10 77.65 31.62 13.13
C PRO A 10 76.39 31.46 12.22
N PRO A 11 76.50 31.69 10.90
CA PRO A 11 75.35 31.81 10.01
C PRO A 11 74.72 30.44 9.68
N LEU A 12 73.39 30.41 9.61
CA LEU A 12 72.60 29.24 9.23
C LEU A 12 72.84 28.84 7.76
N HIS A 13 73.31 27.61 7.54
CA HIS A 13 73.21 26.95 6.24
C HIS A 13 71.73 26.63 5.91
N PRO A 14 71.26 26.85 4.67
CA PRO A 14 69.90 26.49 4.28
C PRO A 14 69.75 24.97 4.19
N ARG A 15 68.83 24.39 4.98
CA ARG A 15 68.41 22.99 4.85
C ARG A 15 67.60 22.84 3.55
N HIS A 16 68.05 21.97 2.65
CA HIS A 16 67.24 21.50 1.53
C HIS A 16 65.93 20.86 2.05
N PRO A 17 64.77 21.16 1.44
CA PRO A 17 63.51 20.54 1.82
C PRO A 17 63.53 19.05 1.47
N ARG A 18 63.30 18.21 2.48
CA ARG A 18 63.17 16.76 2.36
C ARG A 18 61.86 16.48 1.63
N ILE A 19 61.94 15.96 0.40
CA ILE A 19 60.79 15.50 -0.38
C ILE A 19 60.08 14.42 0.45
N PRO A 20 58.76 14.51 0.72
CA PRO A 20 58.05 13.43 1.39
C PRO A 20 58.00 12.23 0.44
N SER A 21 58.46 11.08 0.93
CA SER A 21 58.28 9.79 0.27
C SER A 21 56.80 9.50 0.02
N SER A 22 56.55 8.88 -1.13
CA SER A 22 55.27 8.53 -1.77
C SER A 22 54.09 8.27 -0.84
N PRO A 23 52.85 8.66 -1.25
CA PRO A 23 51.66 8.25 -0.52
C PRO A 23 51.55 6.73 -0.55
N SER A 24 51.45 6.16 0.63
CA SER A 24 51.13 4.76 0.90
C SER A 24 49.98 4.30 0.00
N SER A 25 50.20 3.15 -0.63
CA SER A 25 49.24 2.40 -1.44
C SER A 25 47.81 2.55 -0.92
N LEU A 26 46.95 3.22 -1.68
CA LEU A 26 45.50 3.09 -1.57
C LEU A 26 45.19 1.61 -1.87
N SER A 27 45.17 0.77 -0.85
CA SER A 27 44.76 -0.63 -1.01
C SER A 27 43.34 -0.59 -1.55
N ARG A 28 43.13 -1.06 -2.78
CA ARG A 28 41.79 -1.17 -3.35
C ARG A 28 40.93 -1.95 -2.36
N PRO A 29 39.74 -1.43 -1.98
CA PRO A 29 38.90 -2.11 -1.01
C PRO A 29 38.64 -3.54 -1.50
N GLY A 30 38.83 -4.51 -0.61
CA GLY A 30 38.56 -5.91 -0.94
C GLY A 30 37.09 -6.11 -1.32
N PRO A 31 36.74 -7.19 -2.05
CA PRO A 31 35.38 -7.43 -2.52
C PRO A 31 34.32 -7.42 -1.39
N LYS A 32 34.69 -7.87 -0.18
CA LYS A 32 33.84 -7.78 1.02
C LYS A 32 33.57 -6.33 1.45
N GLN A 33 34.58 -5.47 1.39
CA GLN A 33 34.46 -4.07 1.79
C GLN A 33 33.67 -3.25 0.77
N VAL A 34 33.84 -3.56 -0.52
CA VAL A 34 33.00 -3.03 -1.60
C VAL A 34 31.55 -3.48 -1.40
N ALA A 35 31.30 -4.76 -1.16
CA ALA A 35 29.95 -5.28 -0.91
C ALA A 35 29.29 -4.64 0.32
N MET A 36 30.00 -4.47 1.43
CA MET A 36 29.49 -3.78 2.62
C MET A 36 29.19 -2.29 2.35
N SER A 37 30.01 -1.61 1.54
CA SER A 37 29.75 -0.23 1.15
C SER A 37 28.49 -0.10 0.29
N TRP A 38 28.30 -1.01 -0.68
CA TRP A 38 27.08 -1.07 -1.49
C TRP A 38 25.83 -1.38 -0.64
N LEU A 39 25.92 -2.33 0.28
CA LEU A 39 24.82 -2.67 1.19
C LEU A 39 24.42 -1.47 2.06
N SER A 40 25.40 -0.74 2.60
CA SER A 40 25.16 0.47 3.38
C SER A 40 24.57 1.61 2.53
N ALA A 41 25.01 1.78 1.28
CA ALA A 41 24.43 2.77 0.38
C ALA A 41 22.97 2.44 0.00
N CYS A 42 22.68 1.16 -0.25
CA CYS A 42 21.32 0.68 -0.50
C CYS A 42 20.41 0.90 0.72
N ALA A 43 20.88 0.56 1.92
CA ALA A 43 20.13 0.77 3.17
C ALA A 43 19.95 2.25 3.53
N GLY A 44 20.95 3.09 3.25
CA GLY A 44 20.96 4.49 3.66
C GLY A 44 20.14 5.43 2.78
N TYR A 45 20.02 5.16 1.47
CA TYR A 45 19.38 6.10 0.53
C TYR A 45 18.35 5.45 -0.39
N VAL A 46 18.68 4.28 -0.94
CA VAL A 46 17.80 3.62 -1.92
C VAL A 46 16.53 3.11 -1.25
N ALA A 47 16.66 2.35 -0.16
CA ALA A 47 15.50 1.80 0.54
C ALA A 47 14.55 2.88 1.09
N PRO A 48 15.01 3.94 1.79
CA PRO A 48 14.14 5.05 2.19
C PRO A 48 13.41 5.70 1.01
N PHE A 49 14.10 5.95 -0.10
CA PHE A 49 13.49 6.53 -1.29
C PHE A 49 12.36 5.64 -1.85
N PHE A 50 12.60 4.33 -2.01
CA PHE A 50 11.58 3.40 -2.48
C PHE A 50 10.41 3.27 -1.51
N ILE A 51 10.67 3.25 -0.20
CA ILE A 51 9.63 3.23 0.83
C ILE A 51 8.75 4.47 0.71
N VAL A 52 9.34 5.67 0.64
CA VAL A 52 8.62 6.94 0.53
C VAL A 52 7.83 7.04 -0.77
N MET A 53 8.40 6.58 -1.89
CA MET A 53 7.75 6.64 -3.21
C MET A 53 6.77 5.49 -3.47
N SER A 54 6.81 4.42 -2.68
CA SER A 54 5.95 3.24 -2.85
C SER A 54 4.45 3.55 -3.00
N PRO A 55 3.82 4.48 -2.25
CA PRO A 55 2.40 4.75 -2.43
C PRO A 55 2.10 5.30 -3.83
N ILE A 56 2.96 6.17 -4.34
CA ILE A 56 2.81 6.78 -5.65
C ILE A 56 2.98 5.72 -6.74
N LEU A 57 3.99 4.87 -6.62
CA LEU A 57 4.27 3.81 -7.60
C LEU A 57 3.16 2.74 -7.61
N SER A 58 2.63 2.37 -6.44
CA SER A 58 1.62 1.32 -6.34
C SER A 58 0.22 1.75 -6.79
N TYR A 59 -0.16 3.01 -6.54
CA TYR A 59 -1.54 3.48 -6.78
C TYR A 59 -1.64 4.55 -7.88
N GLY A 60 -0.51 5.14 -8.32
CA GLY A 60 -0.49 6.19 -9.33
C GLY A 60 -1.06 5.73 -10.67
N ASP A 61 -0.60 4.57 -11.16
CA ASP A 61 -1.12 3.98 -12.40
C ASP A 61 -2.61 3.65 -12.29
N GLN A 62 -3.04 3.17 -11.11
CA GLN A 62 -4.44 2.87 -10.85
C GLN A 62 -5.34 4.12 -10.87
N ALA A 63 -4.90 5.20 -10.22
CA ALA A 63 -5.57 6.49 -10.25
C ALA A 63 -5.66 7.04 -11.68
N LEU A 64 -4.56 6.96 -12.44
CA LEU A 64 -4.50 7.41 -13.82
C LEU A 64 -5.41 6.58 -14.74
N SER A 65 -5.42 5.25 -14.56
CA SER A 65 -6.26 4.34 -15.34
C SER A 65 -7.75 4.64 -15.12
N MET A 66 -8.20 4.80 -13.87
CA MET A 66 -9.59 5.17 -13.57
C MET A 66 -9.96 6.56 -14.12
N HIS A 67 -9.05 7.52 -14.01
CA HIS A 67 -9.27 8.88 -14.52
C HIS A 67 -9.36 8.92 -16.06
N ARG A 68 -8.54 8.11 -16.76
CA ARG A 68 -8.56 7.99 -18.23
C ARG A 68 -9.79 7.23 -18.71
N LYS A 69 -10.13 6.11 -18.08
CA LYS A 69 -11.28 5.27 -18.45
C LYS A 69 -12.64 5.86 -18.05
N LYS A 70 -12.63 6.94 -17.25
CA LYS A 70 -13.82 7.58 -16.68
C LYS A 70 -14.75 6.59 -15.98
N SER A 71 -14.18 5.55 -15.39
CA SER A 71 -14.89 4.48 -14.71
C SER A 71 -14.03 3.90 -13.60
N SER A 72 -14.63 3.71 -12.43
CA SER A 72 -14.05 2.96 -11.31
C SER A 72 -14.67 1.56 -11.17
N ALA A 73 -15.28 1.02 -12.23
CA ALA A 73 -15.90 -0.30 -12.19
C ALA A 73 -14.86 -1.39 -11.84
N GLY A 74 -15.18 -2.22 -10.84
CA GLY A 74 -14.25 -3.25 -10.35
C GLY A 74 -13.13 -2.73 -9.46
N PHE A 75 -13.10 -1.43 -9.14
CA PHE A 75 -12.23 -0.87 -8.11
C PHE A 75 -12.92 -0.91 -6.75
N SER A 76 -12.14 -1.27 -5.75
CA SER A 76 -12.55 -1.29 -4.36
C SER A 76 -12.36 0.05 -3.67
N LEU A 77 -13.42 0.55 -3.03
CA LEU A 77 -13.30 1.72 -2.15
C LEU A 77 -12.65 1.36 -0.79
N ASP A 78 -12.64 0.09 -0.39
CA ASP A 78 -12.06 -0.34 0.89
C ASP A 78 -10.53 -0.20 0.90
N ILE A 79 -9.86 -0.27 -0.25
CA ILE A 79 -8.40 -0.07 -0.33
C ILE A 79 -8.02 1.33 0.20
N PRO A 80 -8.58 2.44 -0.34
CA PRO A 80 -8.37 3.76 0.25
C PRO A 80 -8.73 3.86 1.73
N LEU A 81 -9.81 3.21 2.19
CA LEU A 81 -10.21 3.24 3.60
C LEU A 81 -9.10 2.72 4.52
N ILE A 82 -8.67 1.49 4.26
CA ILE A 82 -7.72 0.78 5.13
C ILE A 82 -6.39 1.53 5.14
N MET A 83 -5.94 2.00 3.96
CA MET A 83 -4.70 2.76 3.85
C MET A 83 -4.79 4.13 4.53
N LEU A 84 -5.93 4.83 4.45
CA LEU A 84 -6.13 6.10 5.14
C LEU A 84 -6.14 5.94 6.66
N ILE A 85 -6.87 4.96 7.19
CA ILE A 85 -6.90 4.66 8.63
C ILE A 85 -5.48 4.34 9.11
N ALA A 86 -4.79 3.40 8.46
CA ALA A 86 -3.43 3.02 8.83
C ALA A 86 -2.47 4.21 8.83
N SER A 87 -2.53 5.04 7.79
CA SER A 87 -1.60 6.16 7.62
C SER A 87 -1.88 7.32 8.56
N LEU A 88 -3.16 7.64 8.84
CA LEU A 88 -3.52 8.61 9.86
C LEU A 88 -3.03 8.17 11.24
N PHE A 89 -3.28 6.92 11.62
CA PHE A 89 -2.84 6.40 12.92
C PHE A 89 -1.31 6.43 13.05
N ARG A 90 -0.58 6.10 11.99
CA ARG A 90 0.90 6.23 11.96
C ARG A 90 1.38 7.67 12.12
N ILE A 91 0.70 8.64 11.50
CA ILE A 91 1.03 10.07 11.64
C ILE A 91 0.89 10.50 13.11
N PHE A 92 -0.20 10.13 13.78
CA PHE A 92 -0.42 10.44 15.20
C PHE A 92 0.40 9.57 16.15
N TYR A 93 0.93 8.44 15.70
CA TYR A 93 1.91 7.65 16.46
C TYR A 93 3.29 8.32 16.49
N TRP A 94 3.64 9.11 15.47
CA TRP A 94 4.98 9.70 15.34
C TRP A 94 5.38 10.64 16.48
N PRO A 95 4.52 11.55 16.99
CA PRO A 95 4.87 12.41 18.12
C PRO A 95 5.33 11.64 19.36
N GLY A 96 4.73 10.48 19.66
CA GLY A 96 5.09 9.66 20.82
C GLY A 96 6.23 8.67 20.61
N ALA A 97 6.39 8.09 19.41
CA ALA A 97 7.46 7.11 19.15
C ALA A 97 8.69 7.66 18.41
N ARG A 98 8.57 8.82 17.73
CA ARG A 98 9.66 9.51 16.99
C ARG A 98 10.47 8.60 16.07
N PHE A 99 9.78 7.72 15.36
CA PHE A 99 10.39 6.84 14.37
C PHE A 99 10.91 7.60 13.14
N ASP A 100 11.68 6.90 12.31
CA ASP A 100 12.35 7.43 11.11
C ASP A 100 11.44 8.31 10.22
N THR A 101 11.98 9.46 9.79
CA THR A 101 11.24 10.46 9.01
C THR A 101 10.80 9.94 7.64
N SER A 102 11.48 8.94 7.08
CA SER A 102 11.10 8.30 5.81
C SER A 102 9.75 7.57 5.95
N LEU A 103 9.50 6.92 7.09
CA LEU A 103 8.22 6.26 7.37
C LEU A 103 7.09 7.27 7.60
N LEU A 104 7.41 8.41 8.21
CA LEU A 104 6.47 9.52 8.36
C LEU A 104 6.12 10.12 6.99
N ALA A 105 7.13 10.41 6.17
CA ALA A 105 6.94 10.90 4.81
C ALA A 105 6.13 9.92 3.96
N GLN A 106 6.41 8.62 4.07
CA GLN A 106 5.63 7.56 3.42
C GLN A 106 4.16 7.58 3.86
N SER A 107 3.87 7.81 5.15
CA SER A 107 2.50 7.91 5.66
C SER A 107 1.79 9.16 5.16
N LEU A 108 2.46 10.31 5.12
CA LEU A 108 1.91 11.57 4.59
C LEU A 108 1.60 11.47 3.09
N ILE A 109 2.53 10.94 2.30
CA ILE A 109 2.34 10.71 0.86
C ILE A 109 1.20 9.70 0.64
N MET A 110 1.15 8.62 1.42
CA MET A 110 0.08 7.64 1.35
C MET A 110 -1.29 8.30 1.60
N VAL A 111 -1.44 9.17 2.60
CA VAL A 111 -2.69 9.92 2.80
C VAL A 111 -3.05 10.72 1.54
N GLY A 112 -2.12 11.50 0.98
CA GLY A 112 -2.37 12.29 -0.22
C GLY A 112 -2.81 11.45 -1.43
N VAL A 113 -2.08 10.37 -1.72
CA VAL A 113 -2.38 9.44 -2.82
C VAL A 113 -3.73 8.77 -2.62
N GLN A 114 -4.05 8.33 -1.40
CA GLN A 114 -5.32 7.65 -1.14
C GLN A 114 -6.51 8.59 -1.15
N MET A 115 -6.35 9.85 -0.72
CA MET A 115 -7.38 10.88 -0.89
C MET A 115 -7.65 11.15 -2.38
N LEU A 116 -6.59 11.23 -3.21
CA LEU A 116 -6.73 11.39 -4.66
C LEU A 116 -7.41 10.17 -5.29
N LEU A 117 -6.97 8.96 -4.94
CA LEU A 117 -7.53 7.72 -5.46
C LEU A 117 -9.00 7.57 -5.09
N LEU A 118 -9.36 7.85 -3.82
CA LEU A 118 -10.73 7.86 -3.34
C LEU A 118 -11.58 8.88 -4.08
N LYS A 119 -11.07 10.10 -4.29
CA LYS A 119 -11.77 11.13 -5.06
C LYS A 119 -12.06 10.67 -6.48
N ILE A 120 -11.04 10.20 -7.20
CA ILE A 120 -11.18 9.72 -8.58
C ILE A 120 -12.18 8.57 -8.64
N ALA A 121 -12.13 7.64 -7.68
CA ALA A 121 -13.04 6.51 -7.62
C ALA A 121 -14.50 6.92 -7.34
N LEU A 122 -14.72 7.88 -6.45
CA LEU A 122 -16.06 8.39 -6.15
C LEU A 122 -16.64 9.21 -7.32
N ASP A 123 -15.81 10.00 -8.01
CA ASP A 123 -16.23 10.84 -9.15
C ASP A 123 -16.59 10.01 -10.39
N HIS A 124 -15.93 8.85 -10.59
CA HIS A 124 -16.14 7.97 -11.74
C HIS A 124 -16.88 6.68 -11.37
N ARG A 125 -17.63 6.68 -10.26
CA ARG A 125 -18.40 5.51 -9.83
C ARG A 125 -19.52 5.23 -10.82
N PRO A 126 -19.66 4.00 -11.34
CA PRO A 126 -20.79 3.67 -12.19
C PRO A 126 -22.10 3.87 -11.42
N ALA A 127 -23.11 4.46 -12.08
CA ALA A 127 -24.44 4.63 -11.50
C ALA A 127 -24.97 3.25 -11.05
N PRO A 128 -25.73 3.18 -9.93
CA PRO A 128 -26.23 1.91 -9.44
C PRO A 128 -27.22 1.33 -10.46
N SER A 129 -26.74 0.39 -11.29
CA SER A 129 -27.63 -0.50 -12.03
C SER A 129 -28.40 -1.31 -11.00
N THR A 130 -29.72 -1.37 -11.15
CA THR A 130 -30.73 -1.89 -10.22
C THR A 130 -30.52 -3.33 -9.73
N LYS A 131 -29.42 -4.01 -10.12
CA LYS A 131 -29.01 -5.35 -9.64
C LYS A 131 -27.48 -5.56 -9.50
N GLY A 132 -26.64 -4.52 -9.42
CA GLY A 132 -25.17 -4.67 -9.55
C GLY A 132 -24.28 -3.86 -8.61
N GLY A 133 -24.79 -3.42 -7.46
CA GLY A 133 -24.03 -2.61 -6.48
C GLY A 133 -22.87 -3.31 -5.77
N GLU A 134 -22.61 -4.60 -6.07
CA GLU A 134 -21.55 -5.41 -5.46
C GLU A 134 -20.15 -5.16 -6.07
N ALA A 135 -20.06 -4.39 -7.16
CA ALA A 135 -18.80 -4.18 -7.91
C ALA A 135 -17.80 -3.18 -7.29
N SER A 136 -18.12 -2.57 -6.14
CA SER A 136 -17.20 -1.66 -5.41
C SER A 136 -16.48 -2.32 -4.23
N LEU A 137 -16.58 -3.64 -4.10
CA LEU A 137 -15.98 -4.41 -3.03
C LEU A 137 -14.76 -5.16 -3.53
N PRO A 138 -13.59 -5.02 -2.87
CA PRO A 138 -12.59 -6.05 -2.99
C PRO A 138 -13.13 -7.25 -2.20
N PHE A 139 -12.93 -8.47 -2.68
CA PHE A 139 -13.30 -9.68 -1.91
C PHE A 139 -14.81 -9.91 -1.68
N ALA A 140 -15.72 -9.32 -2.47
CA ALA A 140 -17.15 -9.66 -2.42
C ALA A 140 -17.39 -11.19 -2.54
N GLY A 141 -16.62 -11.86 -3.39
CA GLY A 141 -16.66 -13.32 -3.53
C GLY A 141 -16.28 -14.09 -2.25
N ALA A 142 -15.45 -13.51 -1.37
CA ALA A 142 -15.09 -14.16 -0.11
C ALA A 142 -16.17 -14.03 0.99
N GLN A 143 -17.07 -13.07 0.82
CA GLN A 143 -18.14 -12.77 1.77
C GLN A 143 -19.45 -13.51 1.44
N GLN A 144 -19.58 -14.06 0.22
CA GLN A 144 -20.81 -14.68 -0.27
C GLN A 144 -21.05 -16.12 0.25
N GLU A 145 -20.02 -16.82 0.74
CA GLU A 145 -20.16 -18.22 1.20
C GLU A 145 -19.54 -18.53 2.59
N GLY A 146 -19.05 -17.52 3.33
CA GLY A 146 -18.34 -17.72 4.60
C GLY A 146 -19.03 -17.18 5.87
N ILE A 147 -18.47 -17.52 7.04
CA ILE A 147 -18.88 -17.08 8.40
C ILE A 147 -18.95 -15.55 8.55
N PHE A 148 -18.36 -14.78 7.62
CA PHE A 148 -18.39 -13.31 7.56
C PHE A 148 -19.49 -12.73 6.64
N SER A 149 -20.48 -13.52 6.22
CA SER A 149 -21.62 -13.11 5.38
C SER A 149 -22.59 -12.09 6.00
N ALA A 150 -22.27 -11.55 7.18
CA ALA A 150 -23.02 -10.46 7.77
C ALA A 150 -22.92 -9.20 6.89
N GLN A 151 -24.08 -8.66 6.49
CA GLN A 151 -24.14 -7.33 5.90
C GLN A 151 -23.45 -6.33 6.84
N ARG A 152 -22.57 -5.49 6.28
CA ARG A 152 -21.79 -4.54 7.07
C ARG A 152 -22.75 -3.63 7.85
N PRO A 153 -22.59 -3.48 9.17
CA PRO A 153 -23.43 -2.59 9.96
C PRO A 153 -23.49 -1.20 9.31
N TYR A 154 -24.69 -0.69 9.12
CA TYR A 154 -24.96 0.64 8.55
C TYR A 154 -24.40 0.87 7.12
N ASN A 155 -24.11 -0.19 6.35
CA ASN A 155 -23.43 -0.09 5.05
C ASN A 155 -22.15 0.73 5.15
N PHE A 156 -21.38 0.53 6.23
CA PHE A 156 -20.14 1.25 6.47
C PHE A 156 -19.22 1.19 5.24
N TRP A 157 -18.79 2.37 4.79
CA TRP A 157 -17.94 2.55 3.61
C TRP A 157 -18.52 2.03 2.28
N GLN A 158 -19.83 1.81 2.24
CA GLN A 158 -20.58 1.40 1.05
C GLN A 158 -21.69 2.40 0.71
N TRP A 159 -21.59 3.62 1.24
CA TRP A 159 -22.58 4.67 1.04
C TRP A 159 -22.73 5.05 -0.43
N ARG A 160 -23.95 5.44 -0.82
CA ARG A 160 -24.26 5.90 -2.20
C ARG A 160 -23.71 7.28 -2.48
N SER A 161 -23.86 8.21 -1.54
CA SER A 161 -23.37 9.57 -1.70
C SER A 161 -21.87 9.65 -1.36
N PRO A 162 -21.09 10.52 -2.02
CA PRO A 162 -19.67 10.74 -1.67
C PRO A 162 -19.45 11.44 -0.32
N ARG A 163 -20.44 12.23 0.16
CA ARG A 163 -20.29 13.08 1.36
C ARG A 163 -19.90 12.30 2.63
N PRO A 164 -20.52 11.16 2.97
CA PRO A 164 -20.19 10.40 4.19
C PRO A 164 -18.75 9.89 4.24
N TYR A 165 -18.13 9.60 3.09
CA TYR A 165 -16.72 9.18 3.02
C TYR A 165 -15.79 10.28 3.54
N TRP A 166 -15.97 11.51 3.04
CA TRP A 166 -15.18 12.66 3.47
C TRP A 166 -15.49 13.06 4.91
N GLN A 167 -16.76 12.98 5.33
CA GLN A 167 -17.15 13.22 6.71
C GLN A 167 -16.47 12.24 7.67
N PHE A 168 -16.44 10.95 7.34
CA PHE A 168 -15.74 9.94 8.15
C PHE A 168 -14.25 10.28 8.30
N ILE A 169 -13.56 10.61 7.20
CA ILE A 169 -12.13 10.96 7.24
C ILE A 169 -11.90 12.21 8.09
N LEU A 170 -12.74 13.24 7.93
CA LEU A 170 -12.65 14.48 8.70
C LEU A 170 -12.92 14.24 10.19
N TYR A 171 -13.93 13.44 10.53
CA TYR A 171 -14.22 13.09 11.92
C TYR A 171 -13.12 12.24 12.53
N LEU A 172 -12.54 11.30 11.78
CA LEU A 172 -11.42 10.50 12.25
C LEU A 172 -10.20 11.38 12.52
N LEU A 173 -9.84 12.25 11.58
CA LEU A 173 -8.74 13.19 11.75
C LEU A 173 -8.99 14.13 12.94
N GLY A 174 -10.20 14.70 13.03
CA GLY A 174 -10.59 15.58 14.13
C GLY A 174 -10.53 14.89 15.49
N ALA A 175 -11.02 13.65 15.58
CA ALA A 175 -10.94 12.84 16.80
C ALA A 175 -9.49 12.57 17.20
N LEU A 176 -8.62 12.21 16.25
CA LEU A 176 -7.18 12.02 16.52
C LEU A 176 -6.52 13.30 17.01
N VAL A 177 -6.81 14.46 16.39
CA VAL A 177 -6.31 15.77 16.86
C VAL A 177 -6.81 16.08 18.27
N VAL A 178 -8.09 15.90 18.55
CA VAL A 178 -8.66 16.17 19.87
C VAL A 178 -8.04 15.24 20.92
N CYS A 179 -7.92 13.95 20.64
CA CYS A 179 -7.24 12.99 21.52
C CYS A 179 -5.78 13.40 21.76
N GLU A 180 -5.05 13.76 20.72
CA GLU A 180 -3.66 14.22 20.84
C GLU A 180 -3.54 15.42 21.79
N LEU A 181 -4.35 16.47 21.57
CA LEU A 181 -4.32 17.70 22.37
C LEU A 181 -4.75 17.48 23.82
N LEU A 182 -5.81 16.69 24.05
CA LEU A 182 -6.33 16.43 25.39
C LEU A 182 -5.41 15.51 26.19
N LEU A 183 -4.87 14.46 25.56
CA LEU A 183 -4.09 13.45 26.26
C LEU A 183 -2.65 13.92 26.53
N THR A 184 -2.10 14.84 25.73
CA THR A 184 -0.76 15.42 25.97
C THR A 184 -0.61 15.99 27.39
N ALA A 185 -1.70 16.48 28.00
CA ALA A 185 -1.70 16.97 29.37
C ALA A 185 -1.48 15.88 30.44
N VAL A 186 -1.63 14.59 30.09
CA VAL A 186 -1.50 13.45 31.00
C VAL A 186 -0.49 12.44 30.43
N PRO A 187 0.83 12.62 30.70
CA PRO A 187 1.90 11.83 30.09
C PRO A 187 1.76 10.30 30.13
N PRO A 188 1.36 9.64 31.25
CA PRO A 188 1.24 8.19 31.26
C PRO A 188 0.10 7.67 30.36
N ILE A 189 -1.01 8.41 30.27
CA ILE A 189 -2.13 8.04 29.39
C ILE A 189 -1.76 8.28 27.93
N TYR A 190 -1.09 9.40 27.65
CA TYR A 190 -0.60 9.71 26.31
C TYR A 190 0.36 8.64 25.78
N SER A 191 1.29 8.17 26.60
CA SER A 191 2.23 7.11 26.22
C SER A 191 1.49 5.82 25.83
N LEU A 192 0.51 5.39 26.62
CA LEU A 192 -0.31 4.22 26.31
C LEU A 192 -1.14 4.44 25.03
N TYR A 193 -1.79 5.59 24.90
CA TYR A 193 -2.56 5.97 23.72
C TYR A 193 -1.70 5.90 22.45
N SER A 194 -0.54 6.54 22.46
CA SER A 194 0.41 6.56 21.34
C SER A 194 0.80 5.14 20.93
N ILE A 195 1.13 4.27 21.89
CA ILE A 195 1.48 2.87 21.60
C ILE A 195 0.29 2.14 20.94
N ILE A 196 -0.92 2.29 21.50
CA ILE A 196 -2.12 1.62 20.98
C ILE A 196 -2.43 2.07 19.55
N ILE A 197 -2.44 3.37 19.26
CA ILE A 197 -2.72 3.85 17.89
C ILE A 197 -1.64 3.39 16.91
N GLY A 198 -0.38 3.33 17.34
CA GLY A 198 0.72 2.80 16.54
C GLY A 198 0.50 1.35 16.14
N TYR A 199 0.21 0.48 17.11
CA TYR A 199 -0.07 -0.93 16.85
C TYR A 199 -1.34 -1.14 16.02
N ILE A 200 -2.42 -0.38 16.28
CA ILE A 200 -3.64 -0.47 15.46
C ILE A 200 -3.35 -0.07 14.03
N GLY A 201 -2.72 1.10 13.81
CA GLY A 201 -2.41 1.60 12.47
C GLY A 201 -1.55 0.64 11.66
N LEU A 202 -0.52 0.08 12.29
CA LEU A 202 0.39 -0.89 11.66
C LEU A 202 -0.27 -2.25 11.43
N SER A 203 -1.13 -2.72 12.34
CA SER A 203 -1.85 -3.99 12.18
C SER A 203 -2.92 -3.91 11.09
N VAL A 204 -3.60 -2.76 10.98
CA VAL A 204 -4.58 -2.50 9.91
C VAL A 204 -3.91 -2.56 8.53
N GLU A 205 -2.69 -2.03 8.40
CA GLU A 205 -1.90 -2.17 7.17
C GLU A 205 -1.42 -3.62 6.96
N ALA A 206 -0.87 -4.26 7.99
CA ALA A 206 -0.29 -5.60 7.88
C ALA A 206 -1.32 -6.70 7.56
N THR A 207 -2.60 -6.46 7.82
CA THR A 207 -3.71 -7.40 7.55
C THR A 207 -4.32 -7.27 6.15
N LEU A 208 -3.86 -6.30 5.34
CA LEU A 208 -4.33 -6.09 3.97
C LEU A 208 -4.30 -7.34 3.07
N PRO A 209 -3.30 -8.24 3.15
CA PRO A 209 -3.27 -9.41 2.28
C PRO A 209 -4.28 -10.50 2.68
N ILE A 210 -4.81 -10.48 3.92
CA ILE A 210 -5.65 -11.57 4.46
C ILE A 210 -6.90 -11.84 3.63
N PRO A 211 -7.68 -10.84 3.21
CA PRO A 211 -8.87 -11.12 2.40
C PRO A 211 -8.53 -11.77 1.05
N GLN A 212 -7.38 -11.43 0.45
CA GLN A 212 -6.90 -12.11 -0.77
C GLN A 212 -6.53 -13.56 -0.48
N ILE A 213 -5.85 -13.81 0.65
CA ILE A 213 -5.50 -15.16 1.10
C ILE A 213 -6.75 -16.03 1.24
N LEU A 214 -7.80 -15.49 1.86
CA LEU A 214 -9.06 -16.18 2.04
C LEU A 214 -9.78 -16.43 0.72
N ALA A 215 -9.84 -15.42 -0.16
CA ALA A 215 -10.46 -15.54 -1.48
C ALA A 215 -9.79 -16.63 -2.31
N ASN A 216 -8.45 -16.66 -2.37
CA ASN A 216 -7.68 -17.69 -3.07
C ASN A 216 -7.92 -19.09 -2.47
N SER A 217 -8.00 -19.20 -1.15
CA SER A 217 -8.22 -20.47 -0.46
C SER A 217 -9.63 -21.02 -0.71
N GLN A 218 -10.63 -20.17 -0.80
CA GLN A 218 -12.01 -20.55 -1.07
C GLN A 218 -12.22 -20.91 -2.54
N SER A 219 -11.69 -20.07 -3.45
CA SER A 219 -11.79 -20.30 -4.90
C SER A 219 -10.90 -21.44 -5.40
N ARG A 220 -9.90 -21.84 -4.60
CA ARG A 220 -8.81 -22.76 -5.01
C ARG A 220 -8.16 -22.33 -6.33
N SER A 221 -8.16 -21.04 -6.63
CA SER A 221 -7.68 -20.49 -7.90
C SER A 221 -7.08 -19.12 -7.69
N CYS A 222 -5.93 -18.89 -8.33
CA CYS A 222 -5.31 -17.56 -8.40
C CYS A 222 -5.63 -16.85 -9.73
N LYS A 223 -6.68 -17.29 -10.45
CA LYS A 223 -7.08 -16.71 -11.73
C LYS A 223 -7.53 -15.25 -11.53
N GLY A 224 -6.80 -14.32 -12.13
CA GLY A 224 -7.00 -12.88 -11.97
C GLY A 224 -6.04 -12.20 -10.99
N PHE A 225 -5.27 -12.96 -10.20
CA PHE A 225 -4.19 -12.39 -9.40
C PHE A 225 -2.97 -12.16 -10.29
N ARG A 226 -2.50 -10.92 -10.39
CA ARG A 226 -1.41 -10.55 -11.30
C ARG A 226 -0.05 -10.87 -10.68
N LEU A 227 0.75 -11.66 -11.39
CA LEU A 227 2.12 -11.98 -10.98
C LEU A 227 2.97 -10.74 -10.70
N SER A 228 2.85 -9.68 -11.51
CA SER A 228 3.61 -8.45 -11.33
C SER A 228 3.34 -7.77 -9.98
N VAL A 229 2.10 -7.82 -9.50
CA VAL A 229 1.71 -7.24 -8.20
C VAL A 229 2.27 -8.08 -7.07
N LEU A 230 2.16 -9.41 -7.16
CA LEU A 230 2.74 -10.32 -6.17
C LEU A 230 4.25 -10.14 -6.05
N VAL A 231 4.96 -10.04 -7.17
CA VAL A 231 6.41 -9.81 -7.18
C VAL A 231 6.76 -8.45 -6.57
N ALA A 232 5.97 -7.40 -6.86
CA ALA A 232 6.17 -6.08 -6.26
C ALA A 232 5.97 -6.09 -4.74
N TRP A 233 4.98 -6.84 -4.24
CA TRP A 233 4.74 -7.00 -2.80
C TRP A 233 5.88 -7.75 -2.12
N LEU A 234 6.25 -8.94 -2.62
CA LEU A 234 7.37 -9.71 -2.08
C LEU A 234 8.69 -8.94 -2.10
N GLY A 235 8.98 -8.23 -3.20
CA GLY A 235 10.18 -7.41 -3.33
C GLY A 235 10.16 -6.20 -2.40
N GLY A 236 9.02 -5.52 -2.29
CA GLY A 236 8.81 -4.40 -1.39
C GLY A 236 8.97 -4.80 0.08
N ASP A 237 8.36 -5.91 0.48
CA ASP A 237 8.43 -6.42 1.85
C ASP A 237 9.82 -6.94 2.20
N ALA A 238 10.50 -7.63 1.28
CA ALA A 238 11.89 -8.02 1.48
C ALA A 238 12.81 -6.79 1.68
N MET A 239 12.63 -5.75 0.86
CA MET A 239 13.39 -4.50 1.00
C MET A 239 13.07 -3.78 2.32
N LYS A 240 11.79 -3.69 2.69
CA LYS A 240 11.33 -3.03 3.91
C LYS A 240 11.85 -3.74 5.16
N ILE A 241 11.77 -5.08 5.20
CA ILE A 241 12.34 -5.88 6.29
C ILE A 241 13.85 -5.71 6.35
N PHE A 242 14.56 -5.82 5.22
CA PHE A 242 16.00 -5.59 5.20
C PHE A 242 16.35 -4.21 5.78
N TRP A 243 15.62 -3.18 5.39
CA TRP A 243 15.82 -1.82 5.90
C TRP A 243 15.50 -1.71 7.40
N PHE A 244 14.41 -2.29 7.91
CA PHE A 244 14.08 -2.24 9.34
C PHE A 244 15.15 -2.83 10.27
N PHE A 245 15.96 -3.77 9.78
CA PHE A 245 17.03 -4.39 10.55
C PHE A 245 18.43 -3.83 10.26
N THR A 246 18.58 -3.03 9.20
CA THR A 246 19.88 -2.44 8.80
C THR A 246 19.92 -0.92 8.91
N ALA A 247 18.77 -0.26 9.07
CA ALA A 247 18.69 1.17 9.28
C ALA A 247 19.48 1.59 10.53
N THR A 248 20.18 2.71 10.42
CA THR A 248 20.93 3.33 11.51
C THR A 248 20.03 4.13 12.45
N THR A 249 18.79 4.38 12.05
CA THR A 249 17.76 5.11 12.78
C THR A 249 16.88 4.17 13.60
N GLU A 250 16.26 4.71 14.65
CA GLU A 250 15.38 3.91 15.50
C GLU A 250 14.07 3.55 14.79
N ILE A 251 13.85 2.24 14.61
CA ILE A 251 12.61 1.68 14.09
C ILE A 251 11.88 0.96 15.24
N PRO A 252 10.71 1.44 15.67
CA PRO A 252 9.96 0.82 16.76
C PRO A 252 9.63 -0.64 16.48
N VAL A 253 9.55 -1.43 17.56
CA VAL A 253 9.23 -2.88 17.49
C VAL A 253 7.90 -3.14 16.77
N ALA A 254 6.91 -2.25 16.92
CA ALA A 254 5.63 -2.35 16.22
C ALA A 254 5.79 -2.45 14.69
N PHE A 255 6.68 -1.65 14.09
CA PHE A 255 6.95 -1.71 12.65
C PHE A 255 7.60 -3.04 12.24
N LYS A 256 8.54 -3.53 13.06
CA LYS A 256 9.23 -4.79 12.80
C LYS A 256 8.28 -5.98 12.85
N VAL A 257 7.48 -6.10 13.91
CA VAL A 257 6.54 -7.20 14.09
C VAL A 257 5.45 -7.18 13.01
N CYS A 258 4.82 -6.02 12.78
CA CYS A 258 3.78 -5.90 11.75
C CYS A 258 4.35 -6.10 10.34
N GLY A 259 5.56 -5.59 10.07
CA GLY A 259 6.26 -5.81 8.80
C GLY A 259 6.57 -7.28 8.55
N ILE A 260 7.05 -8.02 9.56
CA ILE A 260 7.32 -9.46 9.44
C ILE A 260 6.03 -10.23 9.18
N PHE A 261 4.96 -9.87 9.89
CA PHE A 261 3.64 -10.47 9.67
C PHE A 261 3.15 -10.25 8.24
N GLN A 262 3.23 -9.01 7.74
CA GLN A 262 2.84 -8.66 6.37
C GLN A 262 3.66 -9.45 5.34
N ALA A 263 5.00 -9.49 5.50
CA ALA A 263 5.88 -10.25 4.64
C ALA A 263 5.54 -11.76 4.66
N GLY A 264 5.18 -12.30 5.82
CA GLY A 264 4.70 -13.66 5.97
C GLY A 264 3.40 -13.92 5.20
N CYS A 265 2.44 -13.00 5.27
CA CYS A 265 1.20 -13.07 4.49
C CYS A 265 1.46 -13.01 2.98
N ASP A 266 2.36 -12.14 2.53
CA ASP A 266 2.70 -12.03 1.11
C ASP A 266 3.47 -13.25 0.61
N CYS A 267 4.37 -13.82 1.42
CA CYS A 267 4.97 -15.12 1.14
C CYS A 267 3.92 -16.23 1.03
N PHE A 268 2.90 -16.22 1.90
CA PHE A 268 1.80 -17.18 1.83
C PHE A 268 0.99 -17.03 0.54
N LEU A 269 0.72 -15.80 0.10
CA LEU A 269 0.12 -15.54 -1.22
C LEU A 269 1.00 -16.06 -2.36
N GLY A 270 2.32 -15.93 -2.25
CA GLY A 270 3.26 -16.51 -3.21
C GLY A 270 3.15 -18.03 -3.29
N ILE A 271 3.04 -18.71 -2.15
CA ILE A 271 2.80 -20.15 -2.07
C ILE A 271 1.45 -20.51 -2.69
N GLN A 272 0.37 -19.80 -2.36
CA GLN A 272 -0.95 -20.02 -2.97
C GLN A 272 -0.91 -19.84 -4.49
N TYR A 273 -0.21 -18.82 -4.99
CA TYR A 273 -0.04 -18.58 -6.42
C TYR A 273 0.66 -19.75 -7.12
N TYR A 274 1.72 -20.29 -6.52
CA TYR A 274 2.41 -21.46 -7.05
C TYR A 274 1.52 -22.71 -7.05
N LEU A 275 0.81 -22.97 -5.94
CA LEU A 275 -0.02 -24.17 -5.78
C LEU A 275 -1.30 -24.15 -6.63
N TYR A 276 -1.99 -23.00 -6.70
CA TYR A 276 -3.26 -22.86 -7.43
C TYR A 276 -3.08 -22.38 -8.87
N GLY A 277 -1.88 -21.91 -9.24
CA GLY A 277 -1.55 -21.53 -10.61
C GLY A 277 -1.20 -22.71 -11.52
N GLY A 278 -0.86 -23.87 -10.95
CA GLY A 278 -0.49 -25.08 -11.70
C GLY A 278 -1.66 -25.98 -12.11
N GLY A 279 -2.91 -25.61 -11.80
CA GLY A 279 -4.11 -26.37 -12.13
C GLY A 279 -4.86 -25.76 -13.32
N GLU A 280 -4.71 -26.37 -14.49
CA GLU A 280 -5.47 -26.16 -15.73
C GLU A 280 -5.19 -24.88 -16.54
N GLY A 281 -4.40 -25.06 -17.60
CA GLY A 281 -4.42 -24.19 -18.78
C GLY A 281 -3.13 -23.41 -18.99
N GLU A 282 -2.18 -24.07 -19.62
CA GLU A 282 -1.14 -23.47 -20.45
C GLU A 282 -1.80 -22.76 -21.65
N ASP A 283 -2.60 -21.72 -21.40
CA ASP A 283 -3.10 -20.82 -22.44
C ASP A 283 -2.07 -19.71 -22.62
N ILE A 284 -1.11 -20.01 -23.50
CA ILE A 284 -0.40 -19.10 -24.40
C ILE A 284 -0.46 -17.64 -23.98
N VAL A 285 0.70 -17.13 -23.53
CA VAL A 285 1.04 -15.72 -23.44
C VAL A 285 0.68 -15.03 -24.77
N LYS A 286 -0.54 -14.52 -24.86
CA LYS A 286 -0.86 -13.39 -25.72
C LYS A 286 -0.68 -12.17 -24.85
N GLU A 287 0.41 -11.45 -25.08
CA GLU A 287 0.57 -10.07 -24.65
C GLU A 287 -0.67 -9.29 -25.09
N HIS A 288 -1.64 -9.18 -24.19
CA HIS A 288 -2.76 -8.26 -24.36
C HIS A 288 -2.29 -6.88 -23.92
N PRO A 289 -2.52 -5.84 -24.73
CA PRO A 289 -2.10 -4.48 -24.41
C PRO A 289 -2.76 -4.06 -23.10
N MET A 290 -1.93 -3.57 -22.18
CA MET A 290 -2.25 -2.86 -20.93
C MET A 290 -3.74 -2.67 -20.63
N GLU A 291 -4.40 -3.69 -20.07
CA GLU A 291 -5.58 -3.51 -19.24
C GLU A 291 -5.20 -3.62 -17.77
N GLU A 292 -4.69 -2.48 -17.29
CA GLU A 292 -4.32 -2.16 -15.92
C GLU A 292 -5.53 -2.15 -14.97
N GLY A 293 -5.28 -2.56 -13.73
CA GLY A 293 -6.10 -2.23 -12.55
C GLY A 293 -7.48 -2.89 -12.39
N GLN A 294 -7.66 -4.19 -12.65
CA GLN A 294 -8.88 -4.89 -12.21
C GLN A 294 -8.62 -5.54 -10.84
N TRP A 295 -9.15 -4.94 -9.78
CA TRP A 295 -9.42 -5.60 -8.50
C TRP A 295 -10.83 -6.19 -8.51
N SER A 296 -11.20 -6.76 -9.65
CA SER A 296 -12.55 -7.22 -9.91
C SER A 296 -12.70 -8.63 -9.37
N SER A 297 -13.57 -8.74 -8.36
CA SER A 297 -14.37 -9.93 -8.05
C SER A 297 -14.62 -10.78 -9.29
N ALA A 298 -14.48 -12.10 -9.13
CA ALA A 298 -14.75 -13.10 -10.15
C ALA A 298 -16.21 -13.03 -10.62
N TYR A 299 -16.49 -12.18 -11.61
CA TYR A 299 -17.73 -12.25 -12.37
C TYR A 299 -17.46 -11.97 -13.85
N LYS A 300 -17.47 -13.05 -14.64
CA LYS A 300 -17.74 -12.97 -16.07
C LYS A 300 -19.25 -13.13 -16.28
N PRO A 301 -19.92 -12.29 -17.09
CA PRO A 301 -21.26 -12.62 -17.54
C PRO A 301 -21.17 -13.91 -18.36
N GLY A 302 -22.09 -14.85 -18.07
CA GLY A 302 -22.13 -16.16 -18.69
C GLY A 302 -22.07 -16.09 -20.21
N VAL A 303 -21.30 -17.01 -20.78
CA VAL A 303 -21.26 -17.32 -22.20
C VAL A 303 -22.69 -17.44 -22.72
N ASN A 304 -22.99 -16.70 -23.80
CA ASN A 304 -24.22 -16.84 -24.57
C ASN A 304 -24.48 -18.33 -24.87
N ARG A 305 -25.42 -18.95 -24.15
CA ARG A 305 -26.09 -20.15 -24.65
C ARG A 305 -26.95 -19.71 -25.83
N PRO A 306 -26.89 -20.35 -27.00
CA PRO A 306 -27.87 -20.08 -28.04
C PRO A 306 -29.24 -20.48 -27.51
N HIS A 307 -30.12 -19.47 -27.33
CA HIS A 307 -31.50 -19.69 -26.98
C HIS A 307 -32.17 -20.54 -28.07
N SER A 308 -32.63 -21.72 -27.66
CA SER A 308 -33.61 -22.50 -28.39
C SER A 308 -34.85 -21.64 -28.66
N ARG A 309 -35.27 -21.62 -29.93
CA ARG A 309 -36.48 -20.94 -30.40
C ARG A 309 -37.70 -21.47 -29.66
N SER A 310 -38.25 -20.66 -28.75
CA SER A 310 -39.61 -20.81 -28.23
C SER A 310 -40.55 -20.02 -29.12
N LEU A 311 -41.18 -20.70 -30.07
CA LEU A 311 -42.31 -20.18 -30.85
C LEU A 311 -43.50 -19.97 -29.91
N SER A 312 -43.92 -18.72 -29.72
CA SER A 312 -45.24 -18.40 -29.14
C SER A 312 -46.10 -17.74 -30.23
N PRO A 313 -47.36 -18.16 -30.43
CA PRO A 313 -48.19 -17.67 -31.53
C PRO A 313 -48.76 -16.28 -31.24
N SER A 314 -48.74 -15.45 -32.27
CA SER A 314 -49.38 -14.15 -32.39
C SER A 314 -50.90 -14.24 -32.20
N ARG A 315 -51.47 -13.34 -31.38
CA ARG A 315 -52.89 -12.96 -31.43
C ARG A 315 -53.02 -11.43 -31.46
N ARG A 316 -53.89 -10.99 -32.38
CA ARG A 316 -54.14 -9.64 -32.92
C ARG A 316 -54.60 -8.59 -31.88
N PRO A 317 -54.53 -7.29 -32.23
CA PRO A 317 -55.01 -6.19 -31.40
C PRO A 317 -56.54 -6.03 -31.50
N GLY A 318 -57.21 -5.82 -30.37
CA GLY A 318 -58.64 -5.50 -30.30
C GLY A 318 -58.87 -3.98 -30.38
N LEU A 319 -59.72 -3.59 -31.32
CA LEU A 319 -60.22 -2.26 -31.61
C LEU A 319 -61.39 -1.89 -30.65
N PHE A 320 -61.63 -0.59 -30.49
CA PHE A 320 -62.72 0.10 -29.77
C PHE A 320 -64.14 -0.47 -29.96
N SER A 321 -65.00 -0.36 -28.92
CA SER A 321 -66.37 0.20 -29.01
C SER A 321 -66.93 0.54 -27.61
N ASP A 322 -67.53 1.72 -27.49
CA ASP A 322 -68.39 2.19 -26.39
C ASP A 322 -69.80 1.58 -26.43
N SER A 323 -70.61 1.88 -25.39
CA SER A 323 -72.09 1.74 -25.20
C SER A 323 -72.57 0.32 -24.80
N GLU A 324 -73.56 0.07 -23.92
CA GLU A 324 -74.59 0.85 -23.20
C GLU A 324 -75.38 -0.15 -22.29
N VAL A 325 -76.08 0.35 -21.24
CA VAL A 325 -77.18 -0.31 -20.45
C VAL A 325 -76.75 -1.51 -19.55
N GLU A 326 -76.95 -1.55 -18.23
CA GLU A 326 -78.07 -1.19 -17.33
C GLU A 326 -77.53 -0.93 -15.91
#